data_AF-A0A1C4QWM9-F1
#
_entry.id   AF-A0A1C4QWM9-F1
#
_cell.length_a   1.000
_cell.length_b   1.000
_cell.length_c   1.000
_cell.angle_alpha   90.00
_cell.angle_beta   90.00
_cell.angle_gamma   90.00
#
_symmetry.space_group_name_H-M   'P 1'
#
loop_
_entity.id
_entity.type
_entity.pdbx_description
1 polymer ?
#
loop_
_entity_poly.entity_id
_entity_poly.type
_entity_poly.pdbx_seq_one_letter_code
_entity_poly.pdbx_strand_id
1 'polypeptide(L)'
;MLAPMDIDVRGPRFGAAVTTAALAAVLITGSAWLLAWQTLAFALGAALGVGRSPYGVLFRTAIRPRLGPPRAFEAPEPPRFAQAVGLAFALIGLVGYTVGPGWLGTAATAVALAAAFLNSAFGFCLGCETYLLLRRATAGAG
;
A
#
# COMPACT_ATOMS: atom_id res chain seq x y z
N MET A 1 27.87 6.08 2.34
CA MET A 1 26.62 5.34 2.63
C MET A 1 25.52 6.07 1.87
N LEU A 2 25.16 5.61 0.66
CA LEU A 2 24.20 6.32 -0.19
C LEU A 2 22.88 6.43 0.60
N ALA A 3 22.42 7.65 0.85
CA ALA A 3 21.06 7.85 1.34
C ALA A 3 20.11 7.12 0.37
N PRO A 4 19.15 6.31 0.86
CA PRO A 4 18.07 5.84 0.02
C PRO A 4 17.49 7.07 -0.68
N MET A 5 17.31 7.03 -1.99
CA MET A 5 16.66 8.13 -2.70
C MET A 5 15.28 8.36 -2.08
N ASP A 6 15.13 9.41 -1.29
CA ASP A 6 13.86 9.71 -0.65
C ASP A 6 12.78 9.91 -1.71
N ILE A 7 11.57 9.45 -1.39
CA ILE A 7 10.43 9.48 -2.30
C ILE A 7 9.49 10.63 -1.93
N ASP A 8 8.87 11.22 -2.94
CA ASP A 8 7.85 12.26 -2.75
C ASP A 8 6.65 11.67 -1.99
N VAL A 9 6.29 12.27 -0.85
CA VAL A 9 5.20 11.83 0.04
C VAL A 9 3.84 11.75 -0.70
N ARG A 10 3.66 12.54 -1.76
CA ARG A 10 2.43 12.54 -2.57
C ARG A 10 2.25 11.23 -3.36
N GLY A 11 3.35 10.54 -3.70
CA GLY A 11 3.31 9.29 -4.45
C GLY A 11 2.61 8.15 -3.70
N PRO A 12 3.07 7.78 -2.49
CA PRO A 12 2.39 6.80 -1.64
C PRO A 12 0.94 7.17 -1.35
N ARG A 13 0.62 8.45 -1.12
CA ARG A 13 -0.77 8.91 -0.88
C ARG A 13 -1.67 8.72 -2.10
N PHE A 14 -1.18 9.05 -3.29
CA PHE A 14 -1.89 8.78 -4.53
C PHE A 14 -2.12 7.28 -4.74
N GLY A 15 -1.08 6.47 -4.55
CA GLY A 15 -1.19 5.01 -4.62
C GLY A 15 -2.21 4.45 -3.62
N ALA A 16 -2.29 5.02 -2.42
CA ALA A 16 -3.28 4.68 -1.42
C ALA A 16 -4.70 5.04 -1.88
N ALA A 17 -4.92 6.23 -2.45
CA ALA A 17 -6.24 6.62 -2.98
C ALA A 17 -6.73 5.68 -4.10
N VAL A 18 -5.85 5.30 -5.03
CA VAL A 18 -6.16 4.33 -6.08
C VAL A 18 -6.47 2.95 -5.48
N THR A 19 -5.68 2.53 -4.49
CA THR A 19 -5.89 1.26 -3.78
C THR A 19 -7.21 1.24 -3.02
N THR A 20 -7.61 2.35 -2.38
CA THR A 20 -8.91 2.50 -1.73
C THR A 20 -10.05 2.30 -2.73
N ALA A 21 -9.99 2.95 -3.89
CA ALA A 21 -11.00 2.78 -4.93
C ALA A 21 -11.06 1.33 -5.43
N ALA A 22 -9.90 0.71 -5.67
CA ALA A 22 -9.81 -0.68 -6.12
C ALA A 22 -10.39 -1.66 -5.09
N LEU A 23 -10.02 -1.55 -3.81
CA LEU A 23 -10.51 -2.43 -2.75
C LEU A 23 -12.00 -2.19 -2.44
N ALA A 24 -12.48 -0.95 -2.53
CA ALA A 24 -13.91 -0.68 -2.44
C ALA A 24 -14.68 -1.36 -3.58
N ALA A 25 -14.17 -1.28 -4.82
CA ALA A 25 -14.75 -1.99 -5.96
C ALA A 25 -14.74 -3.51 -5.76
N VAL A 26 -13.68 -4.09 -5.17
CA VAL A 26 -13.64 -5.52 -4.79
C VAL A 26 -14.78 -5.85 -3.83
N LEU A 27 -14.98 -5.07 -2.76
CA LEU A 27 -16.05 -5.34 -1.78
C LEU A 27 -17.45 -5.21 -2.38
N ILE A 28 -17.67 -4.22 -3.26
CA ILE A 28 -18.97 -4.01 -3.92
C ILE A 28 -19.28 -5.15 -4.91
N THR A 29 -18.28 -5.60 -5.66
CA THR A 29 -18.48 -6.59 -6.74
C THR A 29 -18.25 -8.04 -6.29
N GLY A 30 -17.56 -8.26 -5.18
CA GLY A 30 -17.07 -9.58 -4.77
C GLY A 30 -16.02 -10.18 -5.71
N SER A 31 -15.39 -9.37 -6.57
CA SER A 31 -14.54 -9.88 -7.65
C SER A 31 -13.15 -10.29 -7.17
N ALA A 32 -12.89 -11.60 -7.15
CA ALA A 32 -11.57 -12.15 -6.89
C ALA A 32 -10.53 -11.71 -7.94
N TRP A 33 -10.95 -11.44 -9.18
CA TRP A 33 -10.05 -10.97 -10.25
C TRP A 33 -9.53 -9.56 -9.98
N LEU A 34 -10.40 -8.65 -9.53
CA LEU A 34 -10.01 -7.30 -9.11
C LEU A 34 -9.06 -7.37 -7.90
N LEU A 35 -9.33 -8.26 -6.95
CA LEU A 35 -8.44 -8.46 -5.81
C LEU A 35 -7.10 -9.05 -6.24
N ALA A 36 -7.06 -9.99 -7.20
CA ALA A 36 -5.83 -10.55 -7.74
C ALA A 36 -4.96 -9.47 -8.40
N TRP A 37 -5.56 -8.56 -9.17
CA TRP A 37 -4.85 -7.40 -9.71
C TRP A 37 -4.25 -6.53 -8.61
N GLN A 38 -5.03 -6.22 -7.57
CA GLN A 38 -4.54 -5.43 -6.45
C GLN A 38 -3.43 -6.14 -5.66
N THR A 39 -3.53 -7.46 -5.50
CA THR A 39 -2.49 -8.33 -4.92
C THR A 39 -1.19 -8.23 -5.72
N LEU A 40 -1.25 -8.24 -7.05
CA LEU A 40 -0.08 -8.02 -7.91
C LEU A 40 0.51 -6.62 -7.71
N ALA A 41 -0.33 -5.59 -7.62
CA ALA A 41 0.14 -4.22 -7.36
C ALA A 41 0.89 -4.12 -6.02
N PHE A 42 0.37 -4.75 -4.96
CA PHE A 42 1.04 -4.86 -3.66
C PHE A 42 2.36 -5.63 -3.76
N ALA A 43 2.37 -6.77 -4.45
CA ALA A 43 3.57 -7.59 -4.64
C ALA A 43 4.69 -6.82 -5.34
N LEU A 44 4.36 -6.11 -6.43
CA LEU A 44 5.32 -5.27 -7.14
C LEU A 44 5.81 -4.09 -6.28
N GLY A 45 4.91 -3.47 -5.50
CA GLY A 45 5.27 -2.40 -4.57
C GLY A 45 6.22 -2.85 -3.47
N ALA A 46 6.01 -4.05 -2.92
CA ALA A 46 6.87 -4.65 -1.90
C ALA A 46 8.24 -5.06 -2.49
N ALA A 47 8.23 -5.79 -3.61
CA ALA A 47 9.43 -6.37 -4.23
C ALA A 47 10.32 -5.32 -4.92
N LEU A 48 9.74 -4.47 -5.77
CA LEU A 48 10.48 -3.52 -6.63
C LEU A 48 10.56 -2.11 -6.07
N GLY A 49 9.77 -1.83 -5.02
CA GLY A 49 9.64 -0.54 -4.36
C GLY A 49 8.39 0.23 -4.80
N VAL A 50 7.84 1.04 -3.89
CA VAL A 50 6.56 1.74 -4.08
C VAL A 50 6.55 2.65 -5.32
N GLY A 51 7.67 3.31 -5.63
CA GLY A 51 7.80 4.15 -6.82
C GLY A 51 7.81 3.39 -8.15
N ARG A 52 8.05 2.07 -8.14
CA ARG A 52 8.02 1.19 -9.33
C ARG A 52 6.74 0.35 -9.41
N SER A 53 5.86 0.42 -8.41
CA SER A 53 4.52 -0.16 -8.48
C SER A 53 3.74 0.45 -9.65
N PRO A 54 2.73 -0.24 -10.21
CA PRO A 54 1.91 0.31 -11.31
C PRO A 54 1.35 1.69 -10.98
N TYR A 55 0.89 1.90 -9.74
CA TYR A 55 0.37 3.19 -9.27
C TYR A 55 1.46 4.23 -9.06
N GLY A 56 2.66 3.82 -8.62
CA GLY A 56 3.82 4.70 -8.49
C GLY A 56 4.36 5.20 -9.83
N VAL A 57 4.37 4.33 -10.85
CA VAL A 57 4.71 4.69 -12.23
C VAL A 57 3.67 5.66 -12.80
N LEU A 58 2.38 5.38 -12.61
CA LEU A 58 1.31 6.27 -13.02
C LEU A 58 1.42 7.65 -12.36
N PHE A 59 1.68 7.69 -11.04
CA PHE A 59 1.92 8.95 -10.34
C PHE A 59 3.10 9.71 -10.95
N ARG A 60 4.24 9.05 -11.15
CA ARG A 60 5.46 9.68 -11.65
C ARG A 60 5.32 10.22 -13.07
N THR A 61 4.57 9.51 -13.92
CA THR A 61 4.47 9.82 -15.36
C THR A 61 3.33 10.76 -15.69
N ALA A 62 2.16 10.62 -15.05
CA ALA A 62 0.97 11.38 -15.40
C ALA A 62 0.64 12.50 -14.40
N ILE A 63 0.86 12.27 -13.10
CA ILE A 63 0.42 13.18 -12.03
C ILE A 63 1.55 14.15 -11.64
N ARG A 64 2.75 13.63 -11.39
CA ARG A 64 3.91 14.40 -10.92
C ARG A 64 4.28 15.58 -11.83
N PRO A 65 4.26 15.47 -13.18
CA PRO A 65 4.59 16.61 -14.05
C PRO A 65 3.57 17.75 -13.98
N ARG A 66 2.33 17.47 -13.52
CA ARG A 66 1.26 18.46 -13.37
C ARG A 66 1.28 19.14 -12.01
N LEU A 67 2.15 18.68 -11.10
CA LEU A 67 2.28 19.21 -9.75
C LEU A 67 3.55 20.07 -9.66
N GLY A 68 3.49 21.11 -8.82
CA GLY A 68 4.68 21.88 -8.47
C GLY A 68 5.75 21.03 -7.75
N PRO A 69 6.94 21.61 -7.52
CA PRO A 69 8.07 20.91 -6.91
C PRO A 69 7.70 20.22 -5.60
N PRO A 70 8.28 19.03 -5.30
CA PRO A 70 7.99 18.30 -4.07
C PRO A 70 8.34 19.15 -2.84
N ARG A 71 7.42 19.20 -1.88
CA ARG A 71 7.58 19.96 -0.63
C ARG A 71 8.05 19.10 0.54
N ALA A 72 7.90 17.78 0.43
CA ALA A 72 8.27 16.83 1.47
C ALA A 72 8.71 15.50 0.84
N PHE A 73 9.68 14.87 1.48
CA PHE A 73 10.26 13.61 1.07
C PHE A 73 10.28 12.65 2.26
N GLU A 74 10.19 11.35 2.00
CA GLU A 74 10.21 10.31 3.01
C GLU A 74 11.01 9.10 2.53
N ALA A 75 11.60 8.36 3.47
CA ALA A 75 12.36 7.16 3.17
C ALA A 75 11.46 6.11 2.48
N PRO A 76 11.98 5.33 1.51
CA PRO A 76 11.19 4.34 0.80
C PRO A 76 10.91 3.05 1.61
N GLU A 77 11.64 2.82 2.71
CA GLU A 77 11.58 1.56 3.47
C GLU A 77 10.23 1.34 4.18
N PRO A 78 9.69 2.30 4.95
CA PRO A 78 8.40 2.12 5.63
C PRO A 78 7.23 1.92 4.65
N PRO A 79 7.12 2.67 3.53
CA PRO A 79 6.11 2.40 2.51
C PRO A 79 6.24 1.03 1.86
N ARG A 80 7.45 0.48 1.68
CA ARG A 80 7.63 -0.90 1.17
C ARG A 80 7.12 -1.94 2.17
N PHE A 81 7.37 -1.74 3.46
CA PHE A 81 6.81 -2.59 4.51
C PHE A 81 5.28 -2.55 4.50
N ALA A 82 4.68 -1.35 4.36
CA ALA A 82 3.23 -1.21 4.26
C ALA A 82 2.65 -1.98 3.04
N GLN A 83 3.35 -1.98 1.89
CA GLN A 83 2.95 -2.80 0.73
C GLN A 83 3.01 -4.31 1.02
N ALA A 84 4.01 -4.77 1.77
CA ALA A 84 4.12 -6.18 2.15
C ALA A 84 3.00 -6.60 3.12
N VAL A 85 2.63 -5.74 4.07
CA VAL A 85 1.47 -5.97 4.95
C VAL A 85 0.17 -5.99 4.13
N GLY A 86 -0.01 -5.04 3.21
CA GLY A 86 -1.14 -5.04 2.28
C GLY A 86 -1.21 -6.30 1.42
N LEU A 87 -0.07 -6.79 0.94
CA LEU A 87 0.03 -8.05 0.21
C LEU A 87 -0.46 -9.24 1.04
N ALA A 88 -0.06 -9.32 2.31
CA ALA A 88 -0.50 -10.40 3.20
C ALA A 88 -2.03 -10.43 3.34
N PHE A 89 -2.65 -9.27 3.61
CA PHE A 89 -4.11 -9.17 3.69
C PHE A 89 -4.79 -9.46 2.35
N ALA A 90 -4.23 -9.00 1.23
CA ALA A 90 -4.80 -9.24 -0.09
C ALA A 90 -4.72 -10.73 -0.49
N LEU A 91 -3.65 -11.45 -0.12
CA LEU A 91 -3.53 -12.90 -0.30
C LEU A 91 -4.55 -13.66 0.55
N ILE A 92 -4.70 -13.31 1.84
CA ILE A 92 -5.73 -13.89 2.70
C ILE A 92 -7.13 -13.63 2.12
N GLY A 93 -7.37 -12.40 1.64
CA GLY A 93 -8.62 -12.02 0.99
C GLY A 93 -8.89 -12.87 -0.25
N LEU A 94 -7.87 -13.11 -1.07
CA LEU A 94 -7.97 -13.91 -2.29
C LEU A 94 -8.28 -15.37 -1.99
N VAL A 95 -7.61 -15.97 -0.98
CA VAL A 95 -7.95 -17.30 -0.49
C VAL A 95 -9.40 -17.34 0.01
N GLY A 96 -9.84 -16.33 0.75
CA GLY A 96 -11.21 -16.22 1.23
C GLY A 96 -12.26 -16.14 0.12
N TYR A 97 -12.00 -15.42 -0.98
CA TYR A 97 -12.92 -15.34 -2.12
C TYR A 97 -12.88 -16.53 -3.07
N THR A 98 -11.79 -17.31 -3.10
CA THR A 98 -11.61 -18.42 -4.05
C THR A 98 -11.82 -19.80 -3.43
N VAL A 99 -11.27 -20.02 -2.23
CA VAL A 99 -11.34 -21.29 -1.49
C VAL A 99 -12.41 -21.22 -0.39
N GLY A 100 -12.61 -20.04 0.18
CA GLY A 100 -13.54 -19.83 1.29
C GLY A 100 -12.89 -19.97 2.66
N PRO A 101 -13.60 -19.59 3.74
CA PRO A 101 -14.97 -19.08 3.72
C PRO A 101 -15.04 -17.61 3.27
N GLY A 102 -16.08 -17.23 2.51
CA GLY A 102 -16.19 -15.90 1.88
C GLY A 102 -16.13 -14.71 2.85
N TRP A 103 -16.55 -14.89 4.11
CA TRP A 103 -16.44 -13.86 5.14
C TRP A 103 -14.99 -13.47 5.43
N LEU A 104 -14.04 -14.42 5.31
CA LEU A 104 -12.61 -14.16 5.46
C LEU A 104 -12.11 -13.24 4.34
N GLY A 105 -12.61 -13.46 3.11
CA GLY A 105 -12.34 -12.63 1.94
C GLY A 105 -12.73 -11.18 2.18
N THR A 106 -13.98 -10.98 2.58
CA THR A 106 -14.54 -9.66 2.89
C THR A 106 -13.84 -8.99 4.06
N ALA A 107 -13.59 -9.71 5.16
CA ALA A 107 -12.94 -9.15 6.35
C ALA A 107 -11.50 -8.70 6.06
N ALA A 108 -10.68 -9.54 5.42
CA ALA A 108 -9.31 -9.19 5.08
C ALA A 108 -9.23 -8.01 4.09
N THR A 109 -10.10 -8.00 3.08
CA THR A 109 -10.20 -6.91 2.11
C THR A 109 -10.64 -5.60 2.77
N ALA A 110 -11.59 -5.66 3.72
CA ALA A 110 -12.06 -4.49 4.47
C ALA A 110 -10.96 -3.89 5.36
N VAL A 111 -10.14 -4.72 6.00
CA VAL A 111 -8.98 -4.25 6.79
C VAL A 111 -7.96 -3.55 5.88
N ALA A 112 -7.64 -4.14 4.74
CA ALA A 112 -6.74 -3.53 3.76
C ALA A 112 -7.31 -2.19 3.23
N LEU A 113 -8.62 -2.13 2.98
CA LEU A 113 -9.32 -0.92 2.56
C LEU A 113 -9.23 0.17 3.63
N ALA A 114 -9.48 -0.16 4.89
CA ALA A 114 -9.40 0.79 5.99
C ALA A 114 -8.01 1.40 6.11
N ALA A 115 -6.96 0.57 6.02
CA ALA A 115 -5.57 1.03 6.05
C ALA A 115 -5.23 1.94 4.86
N ALA A 116 -5.65 1.57 3.64
CA ALA A 116 -5.45 2.37 2.44
C ALA A 116 -6.20 3.71 2.52
N PHE A 117 -7.46 3.67 2.98
CA PHE A 117 -8.29 4.86 3.14
C PHE A 117 -7.67 5.85 4.13
N LEU A 118 -7.22 5.37 5.29
CA LEU A 118 -6.61 6.21 6.32
C LEU A 118 -5.35 6.93 5.80
N ASN A 119 -4.54 6.23 5.01
CA ASN A 119 -3.36 6.81 4.35
C ASN A 119 -3.75 7.82 3.27
N SER A 120 -4.82 7.56 2.51
CA SER A 120 -5.27 8.48 1.45
C SER A 120 -5.93 9.75 2.01
N ALA A 121 -6.76 9.64 3.05
CA ALA A 121 -7.60 10.71 3.57
C ALA A 121 -6.87 11.57 4.61
N PHE A 122 -6.11 10.96 5.50
CA PHE A 122 -5.45 11.65 6.62
C PHE A 122 -3.93 11.72 6.44
N GLY A 123 -3.38 11.08 5.41
CA GLY A 123 -1.92 10.95 5.26
C GLY A 123 -1.29 10.06 6.33
N PHE A 124 -2.10 9.26 7.04
CA PHE A 124 -1.65 8.41 8.12
C PHE A 124 -1.39 6.98 7.62
N CYS A 125 -0.12 6.64 7.46
CA CYS A 125 0.33 5.31 7.05
C CYS A 125 0.53 4.41 8.28
N LEU A 126 -0.50 3.66 8.68
CA LEU A 126 -0.45 2.75 9.85
C LEU A 126 0.74 1.77 9.79
N GLY A 127 1.02 1.22 8.60
CA GLY A 127 2.17 0.32 8.39
C GLY A 127 3.52 1.03 8.57
N CYS A 128 3.62 2.30 8.20
CA CYS A 128 4.84 3.10 8.37
C CYS A 128 5.11 3.37 9.85
N GLU A 129 4.09 3.75 10.62
CA GLU A 129 4.19 3.91 12.08
C GLU A 129 4.58 2.61 12.77
N THR A 130 3.96 1.49 12.37
CA THR A 130 4.27 0.17 12.93
C THR A 130 5.72 -0.24 12.64
N TYR A 131 6.23 0.05 11.44
CA TYR A 131 7.63 -0.19 11.09
C TYR A 131 8.59 0.60 11.99
N LEU A 132 8.31 1.88 12.24
CA LEU A 132 9.13 2.72 13.11
C LEU A 132 9.09 2.24 14.56
N LEU A 133 7.91 1.85 15.06
CA LEU A 133 7.75 1.27 16.39
C LEU A 133 8.54 -0.04 16.54
N LEU A 134 8.45 -0.95 15.57
CA LEU A 134 9.21 -2.19 15.55
C LEU A 134 10.71 -1.93 15.54
N ARG A 135 11.18 -1.03 14.66
CA ARG A 135 12.60 -0.64 14.60
C ARG A 135 13.10 -0.07 15.93
N ARG A 136 12.33 0.78 16.59
CA ARG A 136 12.68 1.34 17.91
C ARG A 136 12.74 0.26 18.99
N ALA A 137 11.77 -0.65 19.02
CA ALA A 137 11.73 -1.75 19.97
C ALA A 137 12.92 -2.71 19.80
N THR A 138 13.31 -3.01 18.55
CA THR A 138 14.46 -3.89 18.27
C THR A 138 15.81 -3.20 18.47
N ALA A 139 15.89 -1.88 18.29
CA ALA A 139 17.12 -1.12 18.48
C ALA A 139 17.44 -0.82 19.96
N GLY A 140 16.43 -0.79 20.83
CA GLY A 140 16.61 -0.67 22.29
C GLY A 140 16.84 -1.99 23.01
N ALA A 141 16.80 -3.12 22.29
CA ALA A 141 16.98 -4.47 22.84
C ALA A 141 18.40 -5.04 22.63
N GLY A 142 19.36 -4.21 22.21
CA GLY A 142 20.78 -4.55 22.07
C GLY A 142 21.64 -3.53 22.79
#